data_AF-K1REL5-F1
#
_entry.id   AF-K1REL5-F1
#
_cell.length_a   1.000
_cell.length_b   1.000
_cell.length_c   1.000
_cell.angle_alpha   90.00
_cell.angle_beta   90.00
_cell.angle_gamma   90.00
#
_symmetry.space_group_name_H-M   'P 1'
#
loop_
_entity.id
_entity.type
_entity.pdbx_description
1 polymer ?
#
loop_
_entity_poly.entity_id
_entity_poly.type
_entity_poly.pdbx_seq_one_letter_code
_entity_poly.pdbx_strand_id
1 'polypeptide(L)'
;WVPFNEGWGQFDAARIAKMVAKKDPTRPVDHASGWFDQKGGDFRSIHNYFRPLQVKLDGKRAFVISEYGGYACHIDGHSSVDRVYGYQKYDTPEEMAAALKQLFSRQLFPLISKGLSGVVYTQLSDVEEEVNGLVTYDRRIAKLPVGHPFAAPSSFAAPYSHGNKPE
;
A
#
# COMPACT_ATOMS: atom_id res chain seq x y z
N TRP A 1 11.18 9.64 4.27
CA TRP A 1 10.53 10.83 3.67
C TRP A 1 9.94 10.46 2.33
N VAL A 2 8.75 10.98 2.01
CA VAL A 2 8.07 10.75 0.72
C VAL A 2 7.65 12.12 0.16
N PRO A 3 8.48 12.79 -0.67
CA PRO A 3 8.19 14.13 -1.17
C PRO A 3 7.06 14.17 -2.20
N PHE A 4 6.79 13.07 -2.92
CA PHE A 4 5.81 13.05 -4.02
C PHE A 4 4.98 11.77 -4.02
N ASN A 5 3.67 11.95 -4.24
CA ASN A 5 2.69 10.89 -4.45
C ASN A 5 2.12 10.99 -5.87
N GLU A 6 2.03 9.89 -6.61
CA GLU A 6 1.32 9.80 -7.89
C GLU A 6 1.59 10.90 -8.93
N GLY A 7 2.85 11.32 -9.08
CA GLY A 7 3.20 12.36 -10.04
C GLY A 7 2.92 13.79 -9.59
N TRP A 8 2.27 14.01 -8.43
CA TRP A 8 2.01 15.35 -7.91
C TRP A 8 3.33 16.07 -7.62
N GLY A 9 3.67 17.05 -8.45
CA GLY A 9 4.93 17.81 -8.36
C GLY A 9 6.18 17.02 -8.77
N GLN A 10 6.03 15.86 -9.39
CA GLN A 10 7.11 14.93 -9.70
C GLN A 10 7.90 15.34 -10.96
N PHE A 11 8.57 16.49 -10.92
CA PHE A 11 9.43 16.95 -12.03
C PHE A 11 10.81 16.28 -12.00
N ASP A 12 11.58 16.58 -10.96
CA ASP A 12 12.95 16.07 -10.76
C ASP A 12 13.05 15.40 -9.38
N ALA A 13 12.34 14.28 -9.25
CA ALA A 13 12.24 13.53 -8.02
C ALA A 13 13.60 13.04 -7.52
N ALA A 14 14.50 12.63 -8.43
CA ALA A 14 15.83 12.17 -8.07
C ALA A 14 16.69 13.27 -7.43
N ARG A 15 16.67 14.50 -7.96
CA ARG A 15 17.38 15.64 -7.35
C ARG A 15 16.78 16.01 -5.99
N ILE A 16 15.46 16.04 -5.87
CA ILE A 16 14.79 16.38 -4.61
C ILE A 16 15.10 15.33 -3.54
N ALA A 17 15.10 14.03 -3.89
CA ALA A 17 15.48 12.99 -2.94
C ALA A 17 16.91 13.17 -2.41
N LYS A 18 17.87 13.52 -3.28
CA LYS A 18 19.25 13.85 -2.84
C LYS A 18 19.28 15.07 -1.91
N MET A 19 18.47 16.09 -2.18
CA MET A 19 18.36 17.27 -1.29
C MET A 19 17.78 16.91 0.08
N VAL A 20 16.75 16.07 0.12
CA VAL A 20 16.16 15.57 1.37
C VAL A 20 17.16 14.74 2.16
N ALA A 21 17.84 13.78 1.51
CA ALA A 21 18.87 12.95 2.16
C ALA A 21 20.05 13.78 2.70
N LYS A 22 20.41 14.89 2.04
CA LYS A 22 21.43 15.82 2.55
C LYS A 22 20.95 16.57 3.80
N LYS A 23 19.65 16.89 3.89
CA LYS A 23 19.06 17.61 5.02
C LYS A 23 18.81 16.70 6.22
N ASP A 24 18.39 15.47 5.97
CA ASP A 24 18.20 14.44 6.99
C ASP A 24 18.84 13.11 6.51
N PRO A 25 20.12 12.87 6.81
CA PRO A 25 20.81 11.65 6.41
C PRO A 25 20.44 10.43 7.25
N THR A 26 19.58 10.59 8.27
CA THR A 26 19.24 9.52 9.22
C THR A 26 18.01 8.70 8.81
N ARG A 27 17.27 9.14 7.78
CA ARG A 27 16.02 8.51 7.34
C ARG A 27 16.05 8.21 5.85
N PRO A 28 15.47 7.07 5.42
CA PRO A 28 15.40 6.72 4.02
C PRO A 28 14.40 7.62 3.28
N VAL A 29 14.59 7.77 1.98
CA VAL A 29 13.80 8.63 1.10
C VAL A 29 13.18 7.78 -0.01
N ASP A 30 11.86 7.76 -0.08
CA ASP A 30 11.11 7.25 -1.22
C ASP A 30 10.93 8.40 -2.19
N HIS A 31 11.74 8.48 -3.24
CA HIS A 31 11.72 9.65 -4.14
C HIS A 31 10.39 9.77 -4.90
N ALA A 32 9.67 8.67 -5.08
CA ALA A 32 8.50 8.56 -5.91
C ALA A 32 7.58 7.44 -5.39
N SER A 33 6.59 7.79 -4.57
CA SER A 33 5.50 6.86 -4.27
C SER A 33 4.59 6.74 -5.48
N GLY A 34 4.73 5.61 -6.18
CA GLY A 34 4.02 5.37 -7.43
C GLY A 34 4.59 6.11 -8.65
N TRP A 35 3.95 5.86 -9.80
CA TRP A 35 4.17 6.56 -11.06
C TRP A 35 5.64 6.59 -11.54
N PHE A 36 6.24 7.76 -11.73
CA PHE A 36 7.44 7.92 -12.57
C PHE A 36 8.77 7.63 -11.82
N ASP A 37 9.15 6.36 -11.75
CA ASP A 37 10.40 5.96 -11.10
C ASP A 37 11.66 6.45 -11.84
N GLN A 38 12.29 7.51 -11.32
CA GLN A 38 13.61 8.02 -11.76
C GLN A 38 14.82 7.29 -11.16
N LYS A 39 14.62 6.11 -10.54
CA LYS A 39 15.69 5.29 -9.92
C LYS A 39 16.47 5.99 -8.80
N GLY A 40 15.82 6.93 -8.12
CA GLY A 40 16.38 7.65 -6.97
C GLY A 40 16.00 7.00 -5.64
N GLY A 41 16.52 7.58 -4.55
CA GLY A 41 16.15 7.22 -3.19
C GLY A 41 16.49 5.78 -2.78
N ASP A 42 15.85 5.33 -1.72
CA ASP A 42 16.07 4.04 -1.07
C ASP A 42 14.99 3.02 -1.41
N PHE A 43 13.88 3.47 -2.02
CA PHE A 43 12.72 2.65 -2.32
C PHE A 43 12.43 2.59 -3.81
N ARG A 44 11.91 1.44 -4.24
CA ARG A 44 11.14 1.28 -5.45
C ARG A 44 9.68 1.07 -5.03
N SER A 45 8.92 2.14 -5.09
CA SER A 45 7.58 2.25 -4.53
C SER A 45 6.53 2.30 -5.63
N ILE A 46 5.55 1.39 -5.61
CA ILE A 46 4.55 1.28 -6.68
C ILE A 46 3.12 1.31 -6.16
N HIS A 47 2.23 1.86 -7.00
CA HIS A 47 0.79 1.81 -6.81
C HIS A 47 0.22 0.78 -7.78
N ASN A 48 -0.60 -0.13 -7.29
CA ASN A 48 -1.20 -1.15 -8.14
C ASN A 48 -2.59 -1.59 -7.65
N TYR A 49 -3.61 -1.12 -8.35
CA TYR A 49 -5.02 -1.43 -8.09
C TYR A 49 -5.64 -2.41 -9.09
N PHE A 50 -5.06 -2.53 -10.29
CA PHE A 50 -5.74 -3.17 -11.43
C PHE A 50 -5.09 -4.48 -11.87
N ARG A 51 -3.82 -4.70 -11.55
CA ARG A 51 -3.04 -5.84 -12.05
C ARG A 51 -2.69 -6.78 -10.91
N PRO A 52 -2.47 -8.08 -11.18
CA PRO A 52 -1.95 -9.00 -10.19
C PRO A 52 -0.69 -8.44 -9.51
N LEU A 53 -0.62 -8.55 -8.18
CA LEU A 53 0.51 -8.03 -7.42
C LEU A 53 1.80 -8.78 -7.77
N GLN A 54 2.88 -8.03 -7.96
CA GLN A 54 4.18 -8.57 -8.35
C GLN A 54 5.30 -7.76 -7.72
N VAL A 55 6.39 -8.44 -7.36
CA VAL A 55 7.64 -7.79 -6.96
C VAL A 55 8.51 -7.57 -8.19
N LYS A 56 9.05 -6.36 -8.32
CA LYS A 56 10.00 -6.00 -9.38
C LYS A 56 11.27 -5.47 -8.73
N LEU A 57 12.22 -6.35 -8.45
CA LEU A 57 13.50 -5.97 -7.87
C LEU A 57 14.36 -5.21 -8.89
N ASP A 58 15.21 -4.31 -8.40
CA ASP A 58 16.29 -3.68 -9.17
C ASP A 58 17.69 -3.93 -8.57
N GLY A 59 17.75 -4.76 -7.53
CA GLY A 59 18.97 -5.17 -6.85
C GLY A 59 19.55 -4.16 -5.87
N LYS A 60 18.95 -2.97 -5.71
CA LYS A 60 19.51 -1.90 -4.86
C LYS A 60 18.52 -1.33 -3.85
N ARG A 61 17.26 -1.16 -4.24
CA ARG A 61 16.25 -0.47 -3.42
C ARG A 61 15.25 -1.43 -2.81
N ALA A 62 14.71 -1.09 -1.64
CA ALA A 62 13.62 -1.83 -1.03
C ALA A 62 12.36 -1.74 -1.90
N PHE A 63 11.74 -2.87 -2.22
CA PHE A 63 10.53 -2.88 -3.06
C PHE A 63 9.29 -2.79 -2.18
N VAL A 64 8.47 -1.77 -2.41
CA VAL A 64 7.26 -1.48 -1.63
C VAL A 64 6.07 -1.33 -2.57
N ILE A 65 4.93 -1.91 -2.19
CA ILE A 65 3.64 -1.62 -2.83
C ILE A 65 2.94 -0.59 -1.94
N SER A 66 3.22 0.68 -2.18
CA SER A 66 2.82 1.79 -1.32
C SER A 66 1.35 2.17 -1.46
N GLU A 67 0.66 1.68 -2.49
CA GLU A 67 -0.78 1.70 -2.58
C GLU A 67 -1.28 0.47 -3.35
N TYR A 68 -2.30 -0.19 -2.82
CA TYR A 68 -3.00 -1.30 -3.48
C TYR A 68 -4.35 -1.55 -2.82
N GLY A 69 -5.12 -2.43 -3.47
CA GLY A 69 -6.42 -2.85 -2.96
C GLY A 69 -7.50 -1.88 -3.39
N GLY A 70 -7.95 -1.00 -2.50
CA GLY A 70 -9.01 -0.06 -2.82
C GLY A 70 -10.37 -0.72 -2.99
N TYR A 71 -10.61 -1.82 -2.27
CA TYR A 71 -11.90 -2.51 -2.25
C TYR A 71 -12.89 -1.68 -1.46
N ALA A 72 -14.08 -1.49 -2.03
CA ALA A 72 -15.10 -0.59 -1.54
C ALA A 72 -16.38 -1.33 -1.20
N CYS A 73 -16.94 -1.00 -0.05
CA CYS A 73 -18.29 -1.37 0.36
C CYS A 73 -18.93 -0.11 0.92
N HIS A 74 -19.89 0.45 0.18
CA HIS A 74 -20.61 1.65 0.60
C HIS A 74 -21.61 1.29 1.69
N ILE A 75 -21.61 2.05 2.79
CA ILE A 75 -22.55 1.85 3.89
C ILE A 75 -23.47 3.07 3.92
N ASP A 76 -24.76 2.83 3.69
CA ASP A 76 -25.76 3.88 3.64
C ASP A 76 -25.84 4.66 4.96
N GLY A 77 -26.02 5.98 4.86
CA GLY A 77 -26.02 6.89 6.02
C GLY A 77 -24.65 7.14 6.66
N HIS A 78 -23.56 6.57 6.11
CA HIS A 78 -22.20 6.68 6.66
C HIS A 78 -21.17 7.25 5.67
N SER A 79 -21.63 8.05 4.70
CA SER A 79 -20.81 8.75 3.69
C SER A 79 -20.95 10.26 3.79
N SER A 80 -19.93 10.99 3.30
CA SER A 80 -19.92 12.46 3.28
C SER A 80 -20.73 13.03 2.12
N VAL A 81 -20.80 12.28 1.02
CA VAL A 81 -21.44 12.67 -0.25
C VAL A 81 -22.14 11.47 -0.87
N ASP A 82 -23.12 11.70 -1.74
CA ASP A 82 -23.89 10.64 -2.41
C ASP A 82 -23.08 9.90 -3.50
N ARG A 83 -22.07 10.57 -4.05
CA ARG A 83 -21.21 9.99 -5.08
C ARG A 83 -20.22 9.03 -4.43
N VAL A 84 -20.09 7.84 -5.00
CA VAL A 84 -19.19 6.81 -4.49
C VAL A 84 -18.15 6.35 -5.53
N TYR A 85 -16.90 6.33 -5.10
CA TYR A 85 -15.73 5.84 -5.81
C TYR A 85 -15.04 4.73 -5.02
N GLY A 86 -14.49 3.78 -5.77
CA GLY A 86 -13.75 2.63 -5.26
C GLY A 86 -13.24 1.79 -6.44
N TYR A 87 -12.10 1.14 -6.27
CA TYR A 87 -11.44 0.40 -7.35
C TYR A 87 -12.14 -0.93 -7.66
N GLN A 88 -12.62 -1.60 -6.61
CA GLN A 88 -13.44 -2.80 -6.74
C GLN A 88 -14.57 -2.77 -5.72
N LYS A 89 -15.82 -2.87 -6.18
CA LYS A 89 -17.02 -2.65 -5.35
C LYS A 89 -17.62 -3.98 -4.91
N TYR A 90 -18.12 -4.00 -3.68
CA TYR A 90 -18.81 -5.12 -3.04
C TYR A 90 -20.07 -4.57 -2.35
N ASP A 91 -21.12 -5.37 -2.33
CA ASP A 91 -22.42 -4.94 -1.79
C ASP A 91 -22.46 -5.10 -0.28
N THR A 92 -21.69 -6.04 0.28
CA THR A 92 -21.66 -6.33 1.72
C THR A 92 -20.24 -6.32 2.31
N PRO A 93 -20.10 -5.97 3.61
CA PRO A 93 -18.84 -6.12 4.35
C PRO A 93 -18.26 -7.53 4.29
N GLU A 94 -19.12 -8.56 4.31
CA GLU A 94 -18.73 -9.97 4.28
C GLU A 94 -18.07 -10.35 2.94
N GLU A 95 -18.64 -9.92 1.83
CA GLU A 95 -18.08 -10.13 0.49
C GLU A 95 -16.74 -9.41 0.35
N MET A 96 -16.65 -8.16 0.81
CA MET A 96 -15.42 -7.39 0.80
C MET A 96 -14.33 -8.08 1.65
N ALA A 97 -14.67 -8.56 2.84
CA ALA A 97 -13.75 -9.27 3.71
C ALA A 97 -13.25 -10.58 3.09
N ALA A 98 -14.15 -11.36 2.46
CA ALA A 98 -13.79 -12.57 1.73
C ALA A 98 -12.83 -12.27 0.58
N ALA A 99 -13.08 -11.19 -0.16
CA ALA A 99 -12.20 -10.78 -1.26
C ALA A 99 -10.83 -10.30 -0.79
N LEU A 100 -10.76 -9.52 0.31
CA LEU A 100 -9.50 -9.12 0.92
C LEU A 100 -8.69 -10.32 1.39
N LYS A 101 -9.35 -11.34 1.97
CA LYS A 101 -8.70 -12.61 2.33
C LYS A 101 -8.04 -13.27 1.12
N GLN A 102 -8.73 -13.28 -0.03
CA GLN A 102 -8.18 -13.85 -1.26
C GLN A 102 -7.02 -13.00 -1.80
N LEU A 103 -7.15 -11.68 -1.79
CA LEU A 103 -6.08 -10.75 -2.20
C LEU A 103 -4.82 -11.00 -1.38
N PHE A 104 -4.93 -11.08 -0.06
CA PHE A 104 -3.77 -11.24 0.80
C PHE A 104 -3.15 -12.64 0.68
N SER A 105 -3.96 -13.69 0.81
CA SER A 105 -3.45 -15.08 0.79
C SER A 105 -2.87 -15.49 -0.56
N ARG A 106 -3.49 -15.08 -1.68
CA ARG A 106 -3.09 -15.54 -3.02
C ARG A 106 -2.11 -14.60 -3.71
N GLN A 107 -2.17 -13.30 -3.43
CA GLN A 107 -1.35 -12.33 -4.14
C GLN A 107 -0.31 -11.68 -3.23
N LEU A 108 -0.65 -11.26 -2.02
CA LEU A 108 0.26 -10.47 -1.17
C LEU A 108 1.32 -11.34 -0.47
N PHE A 109 0.88 -12.33 0.32
CA PHE A 109 1.78 -13.12 1.15
C PHE A 109 2.84 -13.90 0.36
N PRO A 110 2.54 -14.47 -0.83
CA PRO A 110 3.56 -15.11 -1.66
C PRO A 110 4.67 -14.17 -2.16
N LEU A 111 4.48 -12.85 -2.08
CA LEU A 111 5.48 -11.86 -2.50
C LEU A 111 6.54 -11.59 -1.43
N ILE A 112 6.27 -11.93 -0.16
CA ILE A 112 7.22 -11.77 0.94
C ILE A 112 8.52 -12.50 0.61
N SER A 113 8.43 -13.78 0.27
CA SER A 113 9.59 -14.59 -0.13
C SER A 113 10.25 -14.14 -1.45
N LYS A 114 9.60 -13.26 -2.21
CA LYS A 114 10.12 -12.68 -3.46
C LYS A 114 10.80 -11.32 -3.26
N GLY A 115 10.89 -10.83 -2.03
CA GLY A 115 11.57 -9.58 -1.69
C GLY A 115 10.65 -8.36 -1.55
N LEU A 116 9.35 -8.58 -1.29
CA LEU A 116 8.46 -7.50 -0.86
C LEU A 116 8.88 -6.98 0.52
N SER A 117 9.26 -5.71 0.59
CA SER A 117 9.76 -5.08 1.82
C SER A 117 8.68 -4.35 2.62
N GLY A 118 7.56 -4.00 1.99
CA GLY A 118 6.49 -3.27 2.66
C GLY A 118 5.26 -3.10 1.77
N VAL A 119 4.11 -2.86 2.41
CA VAL A 119 2.83 -2.65 1.74
C VAL A 119 1.97 -1.66 2.51
N VAL A 120 1.16 -0.88 1.81
CA VAL A 120 0.18 0.02 2.42
C VAL A 120 -1.15 -0.15 1.69
N TYR A 121 -2.17 -0.62 2.42
CA TYR A 121 -3.51 -0.81 1.88
C TYR A 121 -4.26 0.52 1.80
N THR A 122 -4.88 0.78 0.66
CA THR A 122 -5.78 1.93 0.49
C THR A 122 -7.20 1.50 0.83
N GLN A 123 -7.84 2.03 1.86
CA GLN A 123 -7.35 3.00 2.86
C GLN A 123 -7.91 2.67 4.24
N LEU A 124 -7.46 3.37 5.30
CA LEU A 124 -7.98 3.12 6.65
C LEU A 124 -9.49 3.35 6.71
N SER A 125 -9.96 4.44 6.11
CA SER A 125 -11.30 4.99 6.32
C SER A 125 -11.80 5.68 5.07
N ASP A 126 -13.11 5.75 4.90
CA ASP A 126 -13.67 6.51 3.78
C ASP A 126 -13.32 7.99 3.88
N VAL A 127 -13.11 8.61 2.72
CA VAL A 127 -12.80 10.03 2.58
C VAL A 127 -13.63 10.57 1.41
N GLU A 128 -14.56 11.48 1.71
CA GLU A 128 -15.45 12.09 0.71
C GLU A 128 -16.14 11.04 -0.16
N GLU A 129 -15.96 11.05 -1.49
CA GLU A 129 -16.50 10.04 -2.39
C GLU A 129 -15.76 8.70 -2.35
N GLU A 130 -14.54 8.63 -1.82
CA GLU A 130 -13.73 7.40 -1.79
C GLU A 130 -14.15 6.50 -0.63
N VAL A 131 -14.93 5.46 -0.95
CA VAL A 131 -15.57 4.57 0.04
C VAL A 131 -14.89 3.19 0.17
N ASN A 132 -13.60 3.14 -0.16
CA ASN A 132 -12.70 2.00 -0.04
C ASN A 132 -11.94 1.94 1.29
N GLY A 133 -12.45 2.63 2.31
CA GLY A 133 -11.95 2.54 3.68
C GLY A 133 -12.31 1.23 4.36
N LEU A 134 -11.45 0.78 5.27
CA LEU A 134 -11.76 -0.32 6.19
C LEU A 134 -12.78 0.08 7.27
N VAL A 135 -12.92 1.38 7.53
CA VAL A 135 -13.97 1.96 8.38
C VAL A 135 -14.74 3.05 7.62
N THR A 136 -15.98 3.31 8.03
CA THR A 136 -16.82 4.35 7.41
C THR A 136 -16.26 5.77 7.57
N TYR A 137 -16.84 6.73 6.85
CA TYR A 137 -16.44 8.14 6.90
C TYR A 137 -16.50 8.73 8.32
N ASP A 138 -17.51 8.37 9.10
CA ASP A 138 -17.66 8.80 10.50
C ASP A 138 -16.93 7.91 11.52
N ARG A 139 -16.19 6.89 11.04
CA ARG A 139 -15.47 5.89 11.84
C ARG A 139 -16.38 5.11 12.82
N ARG A 140 -17.71 5.08 12.59
CA ARG A 140 -18.66 4.36 13.46
C ARG A 140 -18.78 2.88 13.13
N ILE A 141 -18.52 2.49 11.88
CA ILE A 141 -18.65 1.11 11.43
C ILE A 141 -17.30 0.63 10.88
N ALA A 142 -16.80 -0.46 11.44
CA ALA A 142 -15.74 -1.24 10.83
C ALA A 142 -16.34 -2.18 9.79
N LYS A 143 -15.87 -2.09 8.54
CA LYS A 143 -16.36 -2.89 7.41
C LYS A 143 -15.72 -4.27 7.34
N LEU A 144 -14.92 -4.61 8.33
CA LEU A 144 -14.28 -5.90 8.49
C LEU A 144 -14.78 -6.56 9.79
N PRO A 145 -15.13 -7.86 9.78
CA PRO A 145 -15.53 -8.55 11.00
C PRO A 145 -14.41 -8.54 12.04
N VAL A 146 -14.76 -8.27 13.30
CA VAL A 146 -13.83 -8.41 14.43
C VAL A 146 -13.33 -9.85 14.49
N GLY A 147 -12.00 -10.03 14.57
CA GLY A 147 -11.39 -11.36 14.59
C GLY A 147 -11.21 -12.01 13.21
N HIS A 148 -11.55 -11.33 12.12
CA HIS A 148 -11.20 -11.80 10.79
C HIS A 148 -9.66 -11.85 10.67
N PRO A 149 -9.04 -13.02 10.40
CA PRO A 149 -7.59 -13.16 10.46
C PRO A 149 -6.95 -12.50 9.24
N PHE A 150 -6.66 -11.21 9.38
CA PHE A 150 -5.74 -10.49 8.51
C PHE A 150 -4.30 -10.52 9.05
N ALA A 151 -4.03 -11.35 10.07
CA ALA A 151 -2.69 -11.48 10.62
C ALA A 151 -1.72 -11.81 9.49
N ALA A 152 -0.81 -10.87 9.21
CA ALA A 152 0.31 -11.12 8.34
C ALA A 152 1.04 -12.37 8.89
N PRO A 153 1.56 -13.25 8.02
CA PRO A 153 2.36 -14.37 8.47
C PRO A 153 3.45 -13.88 9.44
N SER A 154 3.80 -14.68 10.45
CA SER A 154 4.83 -14.31 11.44
C SER A 154 6.16 -13.88 10.82
N SER A 155 6.43 -14.28 9.57
CA SER A 155 7.56 -13.83 8.76
C SER A 155 7.59 -12.33 8.46
N PHE A 156 6.47 -11.60 8.55
CA PHE A 156 6.42 -10.14 8.44
C PHE A 156 6.77 -9.43 9.76
N ALA A 157 6.52 -10.09 10.90
CA ALA A 157 6.78 -9.56 12.23
C ALA A 157 8.21 -9.86 12.72
N ALA A 158 8.87 -10.85 12.12
CA ALA A 158 10.27 -11.16 12.41
C ALA A 158 11.21 -10.22 11.65
N PRO A 159 12.32 -9.75 12.25
CA PRO A 159 13.36 -9.04 11.51
C PRO A 159 13.85 -9.91 10.34
N TYR A 160 13.99 -9.30 9.16
CA TYR A 160 14.59 -9.96 8.01
C TYR A 160 16.00 -10.45 8.41
N SER A 161 16.22 -11.76 8.48
CA SER A 161 17.57 -12.29 8.65
C SER A 161 18.30 -12.15 7.32
N HIS A 162 19.33 -11.30 7.26
CA HIS A 162 20.30 -11.39 6.19
C HIS A 162 20.94 -12.78 6.29
N GLY A 163 20.56 -13.68 5.39
CA GLY A 163 21.32 -14.89 5.16
C GLY A 163 22.74 -14.44 4.79
N ASN A 164 23.71 -14.79 5.64
CA ASN A 164 25.12 -14.72 5.27
C ASN A 164 25.25 -15.40 3.92
N LYS A 165 25.60 -14.64 2.88
CA LYS A 165 26.16 -15.25 1.68
C LYS A 165 27.48 -15.90 2.12
N PRO A 166 27.70 -17.19 1.90
CA PRO A 166 29.04 -17.73 2.01
C PRO A 166 29.92 -17.01 0.98
N GLU A 167 31.14 -16.67 1.42
CA GLU A 167 32.23 -16.15 0.59
C GLU A 167 32.54 -17.07 -0.59
#